data_AF-A0A7L0J6V1-F1
#
_entry.id   AF-A0A7L0J6V1-F1
#
_cell.length_a   1.000
_cell.length_b   1.000
_cell.length_c   1.000
_cell.angle_alpha   90.00
_cell.angle_beta   90.00
_cell.angle_gamma   90.00
#
_symmetry.space_group_name_H-M   'P 1'
#
loop_
_entity.id
_entity.type
_entity.pdbx_description
1 polymer ?
#
loop_
_entity_poly.entity_id
_entity_poly.type
_entity_poly.pdbx_seq_one_letter_code
_entity_poly.pdbx_strand_id
1 'polypeptide(L)'
;PGGRRRRGAAGLPKQPERSLASALPGALSITALCTALAEPAWLRIHGGTCARQELGVADVLGYVNPELLRDYCMNPQTVLLLRVIAAFCFLGILCSLSAFLLDVFGPKHPALKITRRYAFAHILTVLQCATVIGFCYWASELILAQQQQHKKYHGSQVYVTFAVSFYLVAGAGGASILATAANLLRHYPTEEEEQALELLSEMEENEPYPAEYEVINQFQPPPAYTP
;
A
#
# COMPACT_ATOMS: atom_id res chain seq x y z
N PRO A 1 24.48 27.57 45.19
CA PRO A 1 25.02 27.38 43.81
C PRO A 1 25.29 25.89 43.52
N GLY A 2 24.72 25.37 42.42
CA GLY A 2 25.07 24.05 41.89
C GLY A 2 23.97 22.99 41.93
N GLY A 3 22.73 23.35 41.58
CA GLY A 3 21.67 22.37 41.32
C GLY A 3 22.01 21.49 40.12
N ARG A 4 22.26 20.20 40.35
CA ARG A 4 22.42 19.21 39.29
C ARG A 4 21.05 18.96 38.66
N ARG A 5 20.85 19.55 37.48
CA ARG A 5 19.75 19.26 36.56
C ARG A 5 19.65 17.74 36.35
N ARG A 6 18.55 17.16 36.84
CA ARG A 6 17.94 15.93 36.29
C ARG A 6 17.86 16.12 34.78
N ARG A 7 18.71 15.45 34.00
CA ARG A 7 18.37 15.15 32.62
C ARG A 7 17.17 14.20 32.73
N GLY A 8 16.02 14.62 32.20
CA GLY A 8 14.87 13.72 32.04
C GLY A 8 15.36 12.39 31.47
N ALA A 9 14.93 11.24 31.98
CA ALA A 9 13.57 10.80 31.73
C ALA A 9 13.13 11.30 30.34
N ALA A 10 13.91 10.94 29.32
CA ALA A 10 13.39 10.77 27.98
C ALA A 10 12.30 9.72 28.18
N GLY A 11 11.07 10.19 28.35
CA GLY A 11 9.92 9.31 28.37
C GLY A 11 10.05 8.45 27.13
N LEU A 12 10.19 7.14 27.34
CA LEU A 12 9.88 6.16 26.31
C LEU A 12 8.63 6.68 25.58
N PRO A 13 8.63 6.76 24.24
CA PRO A 13 7.40 7.05 23.53
C PRO A 13 6.42 5.91 23.81
N LYS A 14 5.62 6.10 24.86
CA LYS A 14 4.58 5.20 25.31
C LYS A 14 3.37 5.47 24.45
N GLN A 15 3.36 4.89 23.25
CA GLN A 15 2.24 4.23 22.60
C GLN A 15 2.67 3.74 21.21
N PRO A 16 2.29 2.53 20.82
CA PRO A 16 2.53 2.05 19.47
C PRO A 16 1.72 2.93 18.54
N GLU A 17 2.36 3.87 17.84
CA GLU A 17 1.79 4.47 16.64
C GLU A 17 1.61 3.34 15.63
N ARG A 18 0.48 2.63 15.77
CA ARG A 18 -0.06 1.69 14.80
C ARG A 18 0.13 2.29 13.43
N SER A 19 0.54 1.46 12.47
CA SER A 19 1.23 1.75 11.21
C SER A 19 0.57 2.74 10.23
N LEU A 20 -0.09 3.82 10.67
CA LEU A 20 -0.89 4.75 9.87
C LEU A 20 -0.13 5.31 8.67
N ALA A 21 1.16 5.65 8.86
CA ALA A 21 1.99 6.19 7.78
C ALA A 21 2.19 5.23 6.58
N SER A 22 2.11 3.91 6.77
CA SER A 22 2.17 2.92 5.67
C SER A 22 0.79 2.34 5.32
N ALA A 23 -0.10 2.22 6.31
CA ALA A 23 -1.45 1.73 6.13
C ALA A 23 -2.30 2.66 5.25
N LEU A 24 -2.13 3.99 5.36
CA LEU A 24 -2.88 4.96 4.55
C LEU A 24 -2.53 4.86 3.05
N PRO A 25 -1.25 4.94 2.64
CA PRO A 25 -0.90 4.71 1.23
C PRO A 25 -1.28 3.31 0.73
N GLY A 26 -1.16 2.28 1.58
CA GLY A 26 -1.62 0.92 1.24
C GLY A 26 -3.12 0.84 0.97
N ALA A 27 -3.95 1.47 1.81
CA ALA A 27 -5.41 1.53 1.63
C ALA A 27 -5.80 2.29 0.36
N LEU A 28 -5.10 3.38 0.05
CA LEU A 28 -5.30 4.14 -1.20
C LEU A 28 -4.97 3.29 -2.43
N SER A 29 -3.88 2.51 -2.38
CA SER A 29 -3.49 1.60 -3.46
C SER A 29 -4.57 0.55 -3.73
N ILE A 30 -5.08 -0.11 -2.67
CA ILE A 30 -6.17 -1.08 -2.77
C ILE A 30 -7.41 -0.43 -3.40
N THR A 31 -7.81 0.73 -2.90
CA THR A 31 -9.00 1.44 -3.38
C THR A 31 -8.85 1.80 -4.85
N ALA A 32 -7.69 2.33 -5.25
CA ALA A 32 -7.42 2.71 -6.63
C ALA A 32 -7.42 1.50 -7.58
N LEU A 33 -6.86 0.35 -7.19
CA LEU A 33 -6.90 -0.88 -7.98
C LEU A 33 -8.34 -1.42 -8.14
N CYS A 34 -9.13 -1.40 -7.07
CA CYS A 34 -10.54 -1.79 -7.12
C CYS A 34 -11.34 -0.88 -8.04
N THR A 35 -11.16 0.44 -7.93
CA THR A 35 -11.84 1.41 -8.79
C THR A 35 -11.41 1.26 -10.25
N ALA A 36 -10.11 1.00 -10.51
CA ALA A 36 -9.62 0.77 -11.86
C ALA A 36 -10.29 -0.45 -12.53
N LEU A 37 -10.50 -1.54 -11.77
CA LEU A 37 -11.19 -2.73 -12.27
C LEU A 37 -12.68 -2.50 -12.55
N ALA A 38 -13.33 -1.69 -11.71
CA ALA A 38 -14.75 -1.40 -11.85
C ALA A 38 -15.02 -0.49 -13.06
N GLU A 39 -14.12 0.45 -13.37
CA GLU A 39 -14.34 1.40 -14.45
C GLU A 39 -13.99 0.84 -15.85
N PRO A 40 -14.86 1.04 -16.85
CA PRO A 40 -14.62 0.62 -18.22
C PRO A 40 -13.67 1.58 -18.96
N ALA A 41 -13.34 2.74 -18.39
CA ALA A 41 -12.52 3.77 -19.04
C ALA A 41 -11.01 3.54 -18.85
N TRP A 42 -10.45 2.53 -19.52
CA TRP A 42 -9.00 2.29 -19.54
C TRP A 42 -8.31 2.93 -20.73
N LEU A 43 -8.90 2.74 -21.91
CA LEU A 43 -8.41 3.23 -23.19
C LEU A 43 -9.54 4.00 -23.87
N ARG A 44 -9.21 5.17 -24.41
CA ARG A 44 -10.13 6.00 -25.18
C ARG A 44 -9.66 6.09 -26.63
N ILE A 45 -10.50 5.61 -27.54
CA ILE A 45 -10.28 5.66 -28.98
C ILE A 45 -10.83 6.98 -29.51
N HIS A 46 -10.01 7.69 -30.30
CA HIS A 46 -10.42 8.89 -31.02
C HIS A 46 -10.39 8.62 -32.52
N GLY A 47 -11.51 8.88 -33.19
CA GLY A 47 -11.69 8.61 -34.61
C GLY A 47 -11.98 7.13 -34.90
N GLY A 48 -11.71 6.71 -36.14
CA GLY A 48 -11.88 5.32 -36.55
C GLY A 48 -13.33 4.93 -36.87
N THR A 49 -13.57 3.62 -36.94
CA THR A 49 -14.87 3.02 -37.26
C THR A 49 -15.63 2.54 -36.03
N CYS A 50 -14.94 2.42 -34.89
CA CYS A 50 -15.52 1.96 -33.64
C CYS A 50 -16.53 2.97 -33.08
N ALA A 51 -17.76 2.52 -32.81
CA ALA A 51 -18.80 3.37 -32.20
C ALA A 51 -18.56 3.64 -30.71
N ARG A 52 -17.84 2.73 -30.03
CA ARG A 52 -17.56 2.82 -28.60
C ARG A 52 -16.21 3.48 -28.35
N GLN A 53 -16.24 4.64 -27.71
CA GLN A 53 -15.02 5.43 -27.49
C GLN A 53 -14.20 4.96 -26.29
N GLU A 54 -14.81 4.31 -25.30
CA GLU A 54 -14.14 3.85 -24.08
C GLU A 54 -14.17 2.33 -23.98
N LEU A 55 -12.98 1.76 -23.82
CA LEU A 55 -12.74 0.33 -23.71
C LEU A 55 -11.97 0.04 -22.44
N GLY A 56 -12.30 -1.07 -21.78
CA GLY A 56 -11.60 -1.44 -20.57
C GLY A 56 -11.78 -2.88 -20.16
N VAL A 57 -11.24 -3.17 -18.97
CA VAL A 57 -11.21 -4.52 -18.42
C VAL A 57 -12.62 -5.04 -18.13
N ALA A 58 -13.55 -4.16 -17.74
CA ALA A 58 -14.95 -4.49 -17.53
C ALA A 58 -15.60 -5.14 -18.79
N ASP A 59 -15.14 -4.81 -19.99
CA ASP A 59 -15.66 -5.36 -21.25
C ASP A 59 -15.24 -6.80 -21.52
N VAL A 60 -14.26 -7.33 -20.78
CA VAL A 60 -13.69 -8.67 -21.00
C VAL A 60 -13.78 -9.62 -19.81
N LEU A 61 -14.23 -9.12 -18.65
CA LEU A 61 -14.45 -9.91 -17.43
C LEU A 61 -15.62 -10.90 -17.55
N GLY A 62 -16.57 -10.65 -18.44
CA GLY A 62 -17.74 -11.48 -18.68
C GLY A 62 -17.95 -11.80 -20.16
N TYR A 63 -19.20 -11.68 -20.61
CA TYR A 63 -19.55 -11.82 -22.02
C TYR A 63 -18.99 -10.64 -22.82
N VAL A 64 -18.13 -10.95 -23.79
CA VAL A 64 -17.62 -9.94 -24.74
C VAL A 64 -18.72 -9.68 -25.76
N ASN A 65 -19.24 -8.45 -25.83
CA ASN A 65 -20.25 -8.11 -26.83
C ASN A 65 -19.63 -8.30 -28.24
N PRO A 66 -20.21 -9.17 -29.11
CA PRO A 66 -19.67 -9.46 -30.43
C PRO A 66 -19.58 -8.24 -31.33
N GLU A 67 -20.35 -7.19 -31.07
CA GLU A 67 -20.28 -5.91 -31.79
C GLU A 67 -18.90 -5.26 -31.65
N LEU A 68 -18.20 -5.41 -30.51
CA LEU A 68 -16.84 -4.88 -30.35
C LEU A 68 -15.84 -5.51 -31.32
N LEU A 69 -16.02 -6.80 -31.64
CA LEU A 69 -15.18 -7.50 -32.60
C LEU A 69 -15.63 -7.19 -34.03
N ARG A 70 -16.95 -7.11 -34.26
CA ARG A 70 -17.53 -6.85 -35.58
C ARG A 70 -17.24 -5.43 -36.09
N ASP A 71 -17.26 -4.45 -35.19
CA ASP A 71 -17.00 -3.04 -35.50
C ASP A 71 -15.50 -2.70 -35.42
N TYR A 72 -14.64 -3.71 -35.39
CA TYR A 72 -13.18 -3.61 -35.34
C TYR A 72 -12.64 -2.79 -34.14
N CYS A 73 -13.43 -2.61 -33.08
CA CYS A 73 -12.99 -1.92 -31.86
C CYS A 73 -11.88 -2.69 -31.14
N MET A 74 -11.94 -4.02 -31.19
CA MET A 74 -10.98 -4.91 -30.55
C MET A 74 -10.66 -6.11 -31.44
N ASN A 75 -9.49 -6.72 -31.22
CA ASN A 75 -9.16 -8.05 -31.74
C ASN A 75 -9.05 -9.07 -30.60
N PRO A 76 -9.01 -10.38 -30.92
CA PRO A 76 -8.85 -11.43 -29.92
C PRO A 76 -7.59 -11.29 -29.06
N GLN A 77 -6.49 -10.72 -29.61
CA GLN A 77 -5.24 -10.51 -28.87
C GLN A 77 -5.39 -9.41 -27.81
N THR A 78 -6.05 -8.30 -28.13
CA THR A 78 -6.38 -7.21 -27.22
C THR A 78 -7.32 -7.71 -26.12
N VAL A 79 -8.31 -8.53 -26.46
CA VAL A 79 -9.21 -9.15 -25.46
C VAL A 79 -8.40 -10.02 -24.49
N LEU A 80 -7.46 -10.82 -24.99
CA LEU A 80 -6.57 -11.63 -24.15
C LEU A 80 -5.71 -10.75 -23.25
N LEU A 81 -5.10 -9.68 -23.78
CA LEU A 81 -4.28 -8.75 -22.98
C LEU A 81 -5.09 -8.08 -21.87
N LEU A 82 -6.33 -7.63 -22.15
CA LEU A 82 -7.18 -7.02 -21.12
C LEU A 82 -7.59 -8.04 -20.04
N ARG A 83 -7.79 -9.32 -20.38
CA ARG A 83 -8.02 -10.39 -19.39
C ARG A 83 -6.79 -10.64 -18.53
N VAL A 84 -5.60 -10.63 -19.14
CA VAL A 84 -4.33 -10.72 -18.40
C VAL A 84 -4.19 -9.53 -17.46
N ILE A 85 -4.43 -8.30 -17.94
CA ILE A 85 -4.46 -7.09 -17.10
C ILE A 85 -5.41 -7.27 -15.92
N ALA A 86 -6.63 -7.77 -16.15
CA ALA A 86 -7.60 -8.05 -15.09
C ALA A 86 -7.05 -8.99 -14.02
N ALA A 87 -6.45 -10.11 -14.44
CA ALA A 87 -5.87 -11.10 -13.54
C ALA A 87 -4.73 -10.51 -12.69
N PHE A 88 -3.87 -9.68 -13.31
CA PHE A 88 -2.84 -8.96 -12.57
C PHE A 88 -3.45 -7.94 -11.60
N CYS A 89 -4.49 -7.20 -11.97
CA CYS A 89 -5.15 -6.29 -11.03
C CYS A 89 -5.75 -7.03 -9.82
N PHE A 90 -6.41 -8.18 -10.02
CA PHE A 90 -6.91 -9.00 -8.91
C PHE A 90 -5.78 -9.50 -8.01
N LEU A 91 -4.70 -10.02 -8.58
CA LEU A 91 -3.53 -10.47 -7.82
C LEU A 91 -2.91 -9.30 -7.03
N GLY A 92 -2.88 -8.10 -7.61
CA GLY A 92 -2.40 -6.88 -6.94
C GLY A 92 -3.27 -6.46 -5.77
N ILE A 93 -4.59 -6.57 -5.90
CA ILE A 93 -5.53 -6.33 -4.80
C ILE A 93 -5.27 -7.33 -3.67
N LEU A 94 -5.15 -8.62 -3.98
CA LEU A 94 -4.86 -9.65 -2.97
C LEU A 94 -3.52 -9.40 -2.26
N CYS A 95 -2.48 -9.06 -3.01
CA CYS A 95 -1.16 -8.75 -2.48
C CYS A 95 -1.21 -7.51 -1.57
N SER A 96 -1.88 -6.45 -2.02
CA SER A 96 -2.03 -5.20 -1.27
C SER A 96 -2.88 -5.36 -0.01
N LEU A 97 -3.98 -6.13 -0.09
CA LEU A 97 -4.80 -6.49 1.07
C LEU A 97 -3.97 -7.25 2.10
N SER A 98 -3.18 -8.24 1.65
CA SER A 98 -2.27 -8.98 2.53
C SER A 98 -1.27 -8.05 3.22
N ALA A 99 -0.67 -7.12 2.47
CA ALA A 99 0.25 -6.11 3.00
C ALA A 99 -0.41 -5.21 4.04
N PHE A 100 -1.59 -4.68 3.73
CA PHE A 100 -2.37 -3.82 4.61
C PHE A 100 -2.77 -4.53 5.90
N LEU A 101 -3.23 -5.78 5.81
CA LEU A 101 -3.56 -6.58 6.99
C LEU A 101 -2.34 -6.81 7.88
N LEU A 102 -1.16 -7.04 7.30
CA LEU A 102 0.10 -7.15 8.05
C LEU A 102 0.50 -5.84 8.72
N ASP A 103 0.27 -4.71 8.05
CA ASP A 103 0.53 -3.37 8.58
C ASP A 103 -0.42 -3.01 9.74
N VAL A 104 -1.69 -3.45 9.69
CA VAL A 104 -2.72 -3.13 10.70
C VAL A 104 -2.68 -4.07 11.90
N PHE A 105 -2.65 -5.39 11.67
CA PHE A 105 -2.84 -6.38 12.75
C PHE A 105 -1.57 -6.69 13.53
N GLY A 106 -0.39 -6.43 12.96
CA GLY A 106 0.86 -6.84 13.58
C GLY A 106 1.03 -8.37 13.52
N PRO A 107 2.01 -8.89 12.77
CA PRO A 107 2.16 -10.33 12.61
C PRO A 107 2.53 -11.04 13.92
N LYS A 108 1.79 -12.09 14.28
CA LYS A 108 2.08 -12.95 15.45
C LYS A 108 3.20 -13.98 15.19
N HIS A 109 3.48 -14.31 13.92
CA HIS A 109 4.46 -15.33 13.54
C HIS A 109 5.76 -14.68 13.00
N PRO A 110 6.96 -15.20 13.32
CA PRO A 110 8.25 -14.60 12.92
C PRO A 110 8.41 -14.44 11.40
N ALA A 111 7.93 -15.40 10.61
CA ALA A 111 7.93 -15.29 9.14
C ALA A 111 7.17 -14.06 8.62
N LEU A 112 6.05 -13.70 9.27
CA LEU A 112 5.24 -12.56 8.87
C LEU A 112 5.83 -11.23 9.40
N LYS A 113 6.59 -11.25 10.51
CA LYS A 113 7.43 -10.10 10.95
C LYS A 113 8.45 -9.74 9.87
N ILE A 114 9.13 -10.74 9.32
CA ILE A 114 10.11 -10.60 8.23
C ILE A 114 9.46 -10.02 6.96
N THR A 115 8.29 -10.53 6.55
CA THR A 115 7.57 -10.01 5.38
C THR A 115 7.17 -8.53 5.53
N ARG A 116 6.74 -8.12 6.73
CA ARG A 116 6.44 -6.71 7.04
C ARG A 116 7.69 -5.84 7.00
N ARG A 117 8.82 -6.35 7.51
CA ARG A 117 10.09 -5.62 7.59
C ARG A 117 10.69 -5.32 6.21
N TYR A 118 10.52 -6.21 5.23
CA TYR A 118 11.04 -6.02 3.87
C TYR A 118 10.08 -5.31 2.91
N ALA A 119 8.88 -4.91 3.37
CA ALA A 119 7.83 -4.32 2.53
C ALA A 119 7.57 -5.12 1.23
N PHE A 120 7.79 -6.43 1.26
CA PHE A 120 7.88 -7.28 0.06
C PHE A 120 6.59 -7.25 -0.76
N ALA A 121 5.44 -7.28 -0.10
CA ALA A 121 4.13 -7.23 -0.76
C ALA A 121 3.85 -5.88 -1.45
N HIS A 122 4.29 -4.75 -0.86
CA HIS A 122 4.18 -3.45 -1.52
C HIS A 122 5.11 -3.36 -2.74
N ILE A 123 6.33 -3.90 -2.65
CA ILE A 123 7.27 -3.97 -3.79
C ILE A 123 6.70 -4.83 -4.92
N LEU A 124 6.13 -6.00 -4.61
CA LEU A 124 5.46 -6.84 -5.61
C LEU A 124 4.31 -6.09 -6.29
N THR A 125 3.53 -5.32 -5.52
CA THR A 125 2.44 -4.50 -6.05
C THR A 125 2.97 -3.43 -7.02
N VAL A 126 4.11 -2.80 -6.72
CA VAL A 126 4.74 -1.83 -7.63
C VAL A 126 5.17 -2.48 -8.94
N LEU A 127 5.85 -3.64 -8.86
CA LEU A 127 6.26 -4.39 -10.05
C LEU A 127 5.05 -4.78 -10.91
N GLN A 128 3.98 -5.22 -10.25
CA GLN A 128 2.72 -5.56 -10.91
C GLN A 128 2.04 -4.37 -11.57
N CYS A 129 2.01 -3.21 -10.93
CA CYS A 129 1.48 -1.99 -11.54
C CYS A 129 2.28 -1.61 -12.78
N ALA A 130 3.62 -1.72 -12.74
CA ALA A 130 4.48 -1.48 -13.91
C ALA A 130 4.18 -2.49 -15.05
N THR A 131 3.98 -3.77 -14.74
CA THR A 131 3.58 -4.79 -15.72
C THR A 131 2.22 -4.47 -16.34
N VAL A 132 1.22 -4.08 -15.54
CA VAL A 132 -0.11 -3.69 -16.02
C VAL A 132 -0.02 -2.47 -16.95
N ILE A 133 0.76 -1.46 -16.59
CA ILE A 133 1.00 -0.28 -17.43
C ILE A 133 1.62 -0.69 -18.77
N GLY A 134 2.62 -1.58 -18.75
CA GLY A 134 3.24 -2.12 -19.97
C GLY A 134 2.24 -2.84 -20.87
N PHE A 135 1.39 -3.69 -20.30
CA PHE A 135 0.32 -4.35 -21.06
C PHE A 135 -0.74 -3.38 -21.58
N CYS A 136 -1.07 -2.32 -20.84
CA CYS A 136 -1.99 -1.29 -21.31
C CYS A 136 -1.42 -0.56 -22.54
N TYR A 137 -0.13 -0.24 -22.52
CA TYR A 137 0.55 0.34 -23.68
C TYR A 137 0.56 -0.61 -24.88
N TRP A 138 0.82 -1.89 -24.65
CA TRP A 138 0.76 -2.88 -25.74
C TRP A 138 -0.67 -3.00 -26.32
N ALA A 139 -1.69 -3.03 -25.46
CA ALA A 139 -3.08 -3.07 -25.89
C ALA A 139 -3.45 -1.82 -26.71
N SER A 140 -2.98 -0.61 -26.33
CA SER A 140 -3.24 0.61 -27.08
C SER A 140 -2.64 0.59 -28.49
N GLU A 141 -1.40 0.08 -28.63
CA GLU A 141 -0.75 -0.06 -29.93
C GLU A 141 -1.48 -1.05 -30.85
N LEU A 142 -1.97 -2.16 -30.31
CA LEU A 142 -2.75 -3.13 -31.08
C LEU A 142 -4.08 -2.55 -31.57
N ILE A 143 -4.79 -1.82 -30.71
CA ILE A 143 -6.04 -1.14 -31.08
C ILE A 143 -5.76 -0.06 -32.13
N LEU A 144 -4.69 0.72 -31.95
CA LEU A 144 -4.30 1.76 -32.90
C LEU A 144 -3.99 1.16 -34.28
N ALA A 145 -3.18 0.09 -34.33
CA ALA A 145 -2.85 -0.60 -35.58
C ALA A 145 -4.11 -1.10 -36.29
N GLN A 146 -5.06 -1.68 -35.55
CA GLN A 146 -6.32 -2.17 -36.10
C GLN A 146 -7.20 -1.02 -36.64
N GLN A 147 -7.34 0.07 -35.89
CA GLN A 147 -8.12 1.23 -36.33
C GLN A 147 -7.47 1.99 -37.50
N GLN A 148 -6.14 1.97 -37.60
CA GLN A 148 -5.42 2.51 -38.76
C GLN A 148 -5.64 1.69 -40.04
N GLN A 149 -5.83 0.37 -39.92
CA GLN A 149 -6.18 -0.48 -41.05
C GLN A 149 -7.64 -0.27 -41.49
N HIS A 150 -8.54 -0.02 -40.54
CA HIS A 150 -9.98 0.13 -40.79
C HIS A 150 -10.45 1.58 -40.61
N LYS A 151 -9.82 2.53 -41.33
CA LYS A 151 -10.21 3.95 -41.28
C LYS A 151 -11.58 4.18 -41.93
N LYS A 152 -12.42 4.98 -41.27
CA LYS A 152 -13.75 5.36 -41.77
C LYS A 152 -13.68 6.31 -42.97
N TYR A 153 -12.72 7.23 -42.98
CA TYR A 153 -12.50 8.20 -44.06
C TYR A 153 -11.02 8.26 -44.42
N HIS A 154 -10.71 8.34 -45.72
CA HIS A 154 -9.35 8.58 -46.20
C HIS A 154 -8.83 9.92 -45.65
N GLY A 155 -7.71 9.88 -44.92
CA GLY A 155 -7.10 11.06 -44.28
C GLY A 155 -7.55 11.34 -42.84
N SER A 156 -8.51 10.59 -42.29
CA SER A 156 -8.88 10.74 -40.87
C SER A 156 -7.73 10.32 -39.93
N GLN A 157 -7.52 11.11 -38.89
CA GLN A 157 -6.59 10.79 -37.81
C GLN A 157 -7.26 9.86 -36.81
N VAL A 158 -6.52 8.83 -36.41
CA VAL A 158 -6.93 7.88 -35.37
C VAL A 158 -5.81 7.84 -34.35
N TYR A 159 -6.14 7.99 -33.07
CA TYR A 159 -5.21 7.84 -31.97
C TYR A 159 -5.92 7.27 -30.75
N VAL A 160 -5.17 6.58 -29.89
CA VAL A 160 -5.65 5.97 -28.66
C VAL A 160 -5.01 6.70 -27.49
N THR A 161 -5.81 7.05 -26.49
CA THR A 161 -5.36 7.74 -25.28
C THR A 161 -5.66 6.90 -24.04
N PHE A 162 -4.86 7.05 -22.99
CA PHE A 162 -5.15 6.43 -21.72
C PHE A 162 -6.25 7.19 -20.97
N ALA A 163 -7.11 6.47 -20.26
CA ALA A 163 -8.22 7.02 -19.50
C ALA A 163 -8.06 6.74 -18.00
N VAL A 164 -9.11 7.03 -17.22
CA VAL A 164 -9.05 7.13 -15.76
C VAL A 164 -8.46 5.87 -15.10
N SER A 165 -8.87 4.68 -15.53
CA SER A 165 -8.41 3.42 -14.92
C SER A 165 -6.90 3.21 -15.05
N PHE A 166 -6.29 3.64 -16.16
CA PHE A 166 -4.84 3.60 -16.32
C PHE A 166 -4.13 4.46 -15.27
N TYR A 167 -4.61 5.69 -15.07
CA TYR A 167 -4.05 6.61 -14.09
C TYR A 167 -4.30 6.16 -12.64
N LEU A 168 -5.41 5.46 -12.39
CA LEU A 168 -5.67 4.83 -11.10
C LEU A 168 -4.66 3.73 -10.77
N VAL A 169 -4.30 2.87 -11.74
CA VAL A 169 -3.24 1.87 -11.55
C VAL A 169 -1.88 2.53 -11.31
N ALA A 170 -1.55 3.58 -12.08
CA ALA A 170 -0.31 4.33 -11.85
C ALA A 170 -0.28 4.99 -10.46
N GLY A 171 -1.40 5.58 -10.03
CA GLY A 171 -1.57 6.14 -8.69
C GLY A 171 -1.46 5.09 -7.59
N ALA A 172 -2.01 3.90 -7.81
CA ALA A 172 -1.86 2.76 -6.89
C ALA A 172 -0.40 2.33 -6.75
N GLY A 173 0.33 2.22 -7.87
CA GLY A 173 1.77 1.96 -7.86
C GLY A 173 2.54 3.03 -7.07
N GLY A 174 2.24 4.31 -7.29
CA GLY A 174 2.83 5.42 -6.53
C GLY A 174 2.53 5.34 -5.02
N ALA A 175 1.29 5.04 -4.65
CA ALA A 175 0.89 4.85 -3.27
C ALA A 175 1.60 3.66 -2.61
N SER A 176 1.81 2.56 -3.35
CA SER A 176 2.58 1.41 -2.88
C SER A 176 4.08 1.73 -2.72
N ILE A 177 4.65 2.61 -3.55
CA ILE A 177 6.03 3.12 -3.34
C ILE A 177 6.11 3.90 -2.03
N LEU A 178 5.14 4.78 -1.76
CA LEU A 178 5.08 5.53 -0.50
C LEU A 178 4.91 4.60 0.71
N ALA A 179 4.05 3.58 0.61
CA ALA A 179 3.90 2.56 1.64
C ALA A 179 5.22 1.81 1.90
N THR A 180 5.93 1.47 0.83
CA THR A 180 7.25 0.81 0.89
C THR A 180 8.26 1.71 1.60
N ALA A 181 8.37 2.99 1.19
CA ALA A 181 9.26 3.95 1.81
C ALA A 181 8.95 4.16 3.29
N ALA A 182 7.66 4.28 3.65
CA ALA A 182 7.22 4.42 5.03
C ALA A 182 7.56 3.18 5.88
N ASN A 183 7.49 1.98 5.30
CA ASN A 183 7.86 0.74 5.98
C ASN A 183 9.38 0.54 6.11
N LEU A 184 10.17 0.94 5.10
CA LEU A 184 11.63 0.82 5.12
C LEU A 184 12.33 1.88 5.99
N LEU A 185 11.77 3.10 6.04
CA LEU A 185 12.33 4.19 6.86
C LEU A 185 11.97 4.06 8.35
N ARG A 186 10.99 3.21 8.70
CA ARG A 186 10.69 2.91 10.10
C ARG A 186 11.84 2.14 10.71
N HIS A 187 12.39 2.69 11.79
CA HIS A 187 13.36 1.98 12.61
C HIS A 187 12.64 0.83 13.33
N TYR A 188 12.82 -0.38 12.83
CA TYR A 188 12.42 -1.59 13.55
C TYR A 188 13.56 -1.95 14.49
N PRO A 189 13.34 -1.92 15.83
CA PRO A 189 14.34 -2.46 16.75
C PRO A 189 14.71 -3.88 16.31
N THR A 190 15.99 -4.22 16.37
CA THR A 190 16.44 -5.59 16.06
C THR A 190 15.79 -6.58 17.04
N GLU A 191 15.72 -7.88 16.71
CA GLU A 191 15.16 -8.86 17.66
C GLU A 191 15.91 -8.83 19.01
N GLU A 192 17.20 -8.49 18.97
CA GLU A 192 18.04 -8.24 20.14
C GLU A 192 17.61 -7.00 20.94
N GLU A 193 17.19 -5.92 20.29
CA GLU A 193 16.65 -4.72 20.95
C GLU A 193 15.22 -4.94 21.48
N GLU A 194 14.36 -5.69 20.77
CA GLU A 194 13.05 -6.10 21.31
C GLU A 194 13.24 -6.92 22.60
N GLN A 195 14.17 -7.89 22.58
CA GLN A 195 14.45 -8.73 23.73
C GLN A 195 15.13 -7.95 24.87
N ALA A 196 16.01 -6.99 24.55
CA ALA A 196 16.60 -6.08 25.54
C ALA A 196 15.54 -5.16 26.16
N LEU A 197 14.58 -4.65 25.38
CA LEU A 197 13.47 -3.85 25.91
C LEU A 197 12.53 -4.68 26.78
N GLU A 198 12.24 -5.92 26.38
CA GLU A 198 11.40 -6.83 27.17
C GLU A 198 12.07 -7.13 28.52
N LEU A 199 13.36 -7.49 28.50
CA LEU A 199 14.18 -7.67 29.72
C LEU A 199 14.22 -6.39 30.59
N LEU A 200 14.40 -5.21 29.97
CA LEU A 200 14.40 -3.93 30.70
C LEU A 200 13.03 -3.64 31.32
N SER A 201 11.93 -3.99 30.64
CA SER A 201 10.58 -3.81 31.16
C SER A 201 10.27 -4.77 32.30
N GLU A 202 10.72 -6.03 32.21
CA GLU A 202 10.61 -7.01 33.30
C GLU A 202 11.43 -6.59 34.51
N MET A 203 12.61 -5.98 34.30
CA MET A 203 13.42 -5.40 35.38
C MET A 203 12.77 -4.17 36.01
N GLU A 204 12.15 -3.29 35.21
CA GLU A 204 11.43 -2.11 35.70
C GLU A 204 10.16 -2.50 36.48
N GLU A 205 9.49 -3.59 36.09
CA GLU A 205 8.30 -4.11 36.78
C GLU A 205 8.66 -4.91 38.04
N ASN A 206 9.84 -5.54 38.07
CA ASN A 206 10.36 -6.29 39.23
C ASN A 206 11.20 -5.46 40.22
N GLU A 207 11.48 -4.18 39.97
CA GLU A 207 12.03 -3.28 40.98
C GLU A 207 10.91 -2.86 41.96
N PRO A 208 10.83 -3.45 43.17
CA PRO A 208 9.91 -2.93 44.16
C PRO A 208 10.47 -1.56 44.56
N TYR A 209 9.67 -0.51 44.38
CA TYR A 209 9.95 0.82 44.94
C TYR A 209 10.52 0.63 46.36
N PRO A 210 11.78 1.01 46.66
CA PRO A 210 12.33 0.75 47.97
C PRO A 210 11.52 1.57 48.97
N ALA A 211 10.62 0.91 49.68
CA ALA A 211 9.80 1.44 50.77
C ALA A 211 10.64 1.83 52.00
N GLU A 212 11.95 2.00 51.84
CA GLU A 212 12.89 2.31 52.91
C GLU A 212 13.03 3.82 53.18
N TYR A 213 12.45 4.69 52.34
CA TYR A 213 12.51 6.14 52.57
C TYR A 213 11.30 6.74 53.32
N GLU A 214 10.21 6.00 53.55
CA GLU A 214 9.06 6.52 54.32
C GLU A 214 8.99 6.03 55.78
N VAL A 215 9.74 5.01 56.18
CA VAL A 215 9.59 4.40 57.52
C VAL A 215 10.56 4.96 58.58
N ILE A 216 11.65 5.62 58.20
CA ILE A 216 12.68 6.07 59.17
C ILE A 216 12.30 7.37 59.92
N ASN A 217 11.20 8.04 59.58
CA ASN A 217 10.87 9.37 60.14
C ASN A 217 9.58 9.48 60.96
N GLN A 218 8.93 8.37 61.34
CA GLN A 218 7.65 8.43 62.08
C GLN A 218 7.69 8.06 63.57
N PHE A 219 8.84 7.67 64.14
CA PHE A 219 8.89 7.22 65.54
C PHE A 219 10.05 7.80 66.38
N GLN A 220 10.36 9.09 66.22
CA GLN A 220 11.14 9.82 67.22
C GLN A 220 10.25 10.87 67.91
N PRO A 221 9.77 10.62 69.14
CA PRO A 221 9.11 11.67 69.90
C PRO A 221 10.13 12.78 70.23
N PRO A 222 9.72 14.07 70.20
CA PRO A 222 10.60 15.17 70.53
C PRO A 222 11.09 15.06 71.99
N PRO A 223 12.34 15.47 72.29
CA PRO A 223 12.90 15.39 73.63
C PRO A 223 12.09 16.23 74.62
N ALA A 224 11.92 15.68 75.83
CA ALA A 224 11.21 16.33 76.92
C ALA A 224 11.90 17.64 77.33
N TYR A 225 11.13 18.73 77.38
CA TYR A 225 11.58 19.98 78.00
C TYR A 225 11.72 19.76 79.51
N THR A 226 12.91 20.03 80.03
CA THR A 226 13.15 20.17 81.48
C THR A 226 13.09 21.67 81.85
N PRO A 227 12.58 22.02 83.04
CA PRO A 227 12.39 23.40 83.48
C PRO A 227 13.70 24.17 83.69
#